data_AF-A0A2V9RUF5-F1
#
_entry.id   AF-A0A2V9RUF5-F1
#
_cell.length_a   1.000
_cell.length_b   1.000
_cell.length_c   1.000
_cell.angle_alpha   90.00
_cell.angle_beta   90.00
_cell.angle_gamma   90.00
#
_symmetry.space_group_name_H-M   'P 1'
#
loop_
_entity.id
_entity.type
_entity.pdbx_description
1 polymer ?
#
loop_
_entity_poly.entity_id
_entity_poly.type
_entity_poly.pdbx_seq_one_letter_code
_entity_poly.pdbx_strand_id
1 'polypeptide(L)'
;MREENADTTRTQSLLKMLPDAFNFSYEDHSAGDLVKLKFSPNPHFRPPSREAQVFHAMEGELVVDNRHKRLAELSGHLIQAVKFGGGLLGHLDKGGQFNVKQEQVSPGFWELTVLNIQMKGKALFFKTIAVQQKMLRSSFRRVSNDLTLAKAADLLHESPPRPMTLQR
;
A
#
# COMPACT_ATOMS: atom_id res chain seq x y z
N MET A 1 7.81 8.95 -19.60
CA MET A 1 7.16 7.86 -20.39
C MET A 1 7.86 6.49 -20.31
N ARG A 2 9.21 6.35 -20.35
CA ARG A 2 9.84 5.02 -20.13
C ARG A 2 9.96 4.63 -18.64
N GLU A 3 10.20 5.61 -17.76
CA GLU A 3 10.38 5.36 -16.31
C GLU A 3 9.07 5.00 -15.58
N GLU A 4 7.95 5.66 -15.89
CA GLU A 4 6.63 5.37 -15.27
C GLU A 4 6.13 3.94 -15.57
N ASN A 5 6.41 3.43 -16.77
CA ASN A 5 6.04 2.07 -17.16
C ASN A 5 6.89 1.02 -16.43
N ALA A 6 8.16 1.32 -16.17
CA ALA A 6 9.04 0.45 -15.39
C ALA A 6 8.58 0.38 -13.92
N ASP A 7 8.18 1.51 -13.33
CA ASP A 7 7.77 1.60 -11.92
C ASP A 7 6.41 0.91 -11.65
N THR A 8 5.46 1.04 -12.59
CA THR A 8 4.16 0.37 -12.50
C THR A 8 4.30 -1.15 -12.64
N THR A 9 5.12 -1.62 -13.58
CA THR A 9 5.40 -3.05 -13.78
C THR A 9 6.07 -3.66 -12.54
N ARG A 10 7.00 -2.91 -11.93
CA ARG A 10 7.70 -3.32 -10.71
C ARG A 10 6.76 -3.40 -9.51
N THR A 11 5.90 -2.41 -9.32
CA THR A 11 4.91 -2.39 -8.22
C THR A 11 3.90 -3.54 -8.35
N GLN A 12 3.38 -3.79 -9.56
CA GLN A 12 2.50 -4.92 -9.82
C GLN A 12 3.18 -6.27 -9.57
N SER A 13 4.48 -6.38 -9.88
CA SER A 13 5.23 -7.62 -9.64
C SER A 13 5.34 -7.94 -8.14
N LEU A 14 5.56 -6.94 -7.29
CA LEU A 14 5.65 -7.11 -5.83
C LEU A 14 4.31 -7.56 -5.23
N LEU A 15 3.20 -7.00 -5.69
CA LEU A 15 1.86 -7.41 -5.23
C LEU A 15 1.54 -8.86 -5.58
N LYS A 16 1.99 -9.33 -6.75
CA LYS A 16 1.81 -10.74 -7.17
C LYS A 16 2.62 -11.72 -6.32
N MET A 17 3.65 -11.26 -5.61
CA MET A 17 4.47 -12.11 -4.74
C MET A 17 3.88 -12.29 -3.34
N LEU A 18 2.91 -11.47 -2.93
CA LEU A 18 2.35 -11.51 -1.57
C LEU A 18 1.86 -12.92 -1.16
N PRO A 19 1.14 -13.68 -2.02
CA PRO A 19 0.66 -15.01 -1.64
C PRO A 19 1.80 -16.01 -1.34
N ASP A 20 2.94 -15.89 -2.02
CA ASP A 20 4.08 -16.79 -1.84
C ASP A 20 5.05 -16.30 -0.75
N ALA A 21 5.10 -14.98 -0.53
CA ALA A 21 6.01 -14.32 0.38
C ALA A 21 5.63 -14.46 1.86
N PHE A 22 4.38 -14.82 2.14
CA PHE A 22 3.84 -14.88 3.50
C PHE A 22 3.11 -16.18 3.80
N ASN A 23 3.19 -16.58 5.06
CA ASN A 23 2.30 -17.58 5.64
C ASN A 23 1.07 -16.87 6.22
N PHE A 24 -0.13 -17.39 5.94
CA PHE A 24 -1.39 -16.81 6.39
C PHE A 24 -2.11 -17.73 7.38
N SER A 25 -2.74 -17.12 8.38
CA SER A 25 -3.63 -17.81 9.32
C SER A 25 -4.89 -16.99 9.54
N TYR A 26 -6.05 -17.65 9.53
CA TYR A 26 -7.33 -17.00 9.85
C TYR A 26 -7.35 -16.57 11.32
N GLU A 27 -7.98 -15.44 11.59
CA GLU A 27 -8.41 -15.12 12.96
C GLU A 27 -9.77 -15.76 13.24
N ASP A 28 -9.95 -16.23 14.47
CA ASP A 28 -11.17 -16.90 14.96
C ASP A 28 -12.43 -16.04 14.85
N HIS A 29 -12.28 -14.73 14.64
CA HIS A 29 -13.36 -13.75 14.58
C HIS A 29 -13.43 -13.07 13.20
N SER A 30 -13.73 -13.85 12.17
CA SER A 30 -14.15 -13.28 10.88
C SER A 30 -15.65 -12.93 10.95
N ALA A 31 -16.00 -11.66 10.74
CA ALA A 31 -17.37 -11.16 10.86
C ALA A 31 -18.01 -10.99 9.48
N GLY A 32 -19.02 -11.80 9.18
CA GLY A 32 -19.76 -11.73 7.91
C GLY A 32 -18.86 -11.98 6.69
N ASP A 33 -18.93 -11.10 5.69
CA ASP A 33 -18.14 -11.20 4.45
C ASP A 33 -16.69 -10.73 4.61
N LEU A 34 -16.32 -10.13 5.75
CA LEU A 34 -14.95 -9.68 6.02
C LEU A 34 -14.17 -10.77 6.76
N VAL A 35 -13.14 -11.25 6.08
CA VAL A 35 -12.24 -12.30 6.58
C VAL A 35 -10.94 -11.65 7.01
N LYS A 36 -10.58 -11.82 8.29
CA LYS A 36 -9.34 -11.30 8.85
C LYS A 36 -8.30 -12.41 8.90
N LEU A 37 -7.12 -12.15 8.35
CA LEU A 37 -5.98 -13.06 8.37
C LEU A 37 -4.77 -12.35 8.96
N LYS A 38 -4.00 -13.07 9.76
CA LYS A 38 -2.63 -12.67 10.09
C LYS A 38 -1.69 -13.18 9.01
N PHE A 39 -0.66 -12.41 8.72
CA PHE A 39 0.42 -12.82 7.83
C PHE A 39 1.77 -12.66 8.52
N SER A 40 2.66 -13.61 8.27
CA SER A 40 4.04 -13.59 8.74
C SER A 40 4.98 -14.02 7.61
N PRO A 41 6.27 -13.64 7.66
CA PRO A 41 7.21 -13.99 6.60
C PRO A 41 7.23 -15.49 6.32
N ASN A 42 7.20 -15.89 5.04
CA ASN A 42 7.48 -17.26 4.65
C ASN A 42 9.00 -17.47 4.59
N PRO A 43 9.60 -18.30 5.46
CA PRO A 43 11.06 -18.52 5.47
C PRO A 43 11.57 -19.24 4.21
N HIS A 44 10.69 -19.91 3.47
CA HIS A 44 11.03 -20.60 2.22
C HIS A 44 10.93 -19.71 0.99
N PHE A 45 10.36 -18.50 1.13
CA PHE A 45 10.29 -17.54 0.03
C PHE A 45 11.70 -17.12 -0.37
N ARG A 46 11.95 -17.10 -1.68
CA ARG A 46 13.23 -16.64 -2.25
C ARG A 46 12.98 -15.35 -3.02
N PRO A 47 13.29 -14.18 -2.45
CA PRO A 47 12.98 -12.90 -3.08
C PRO A 47 13.74 -12.77 -4.40
N PRO A 48 13.05 -12.57 -5.54
CA PRO A 48 13.70 -12.48 -6.84
C PRO A 48 14.40 -11.13 -7.06
N SER A 49 14.22 -10.17 -6.15
CA SER A 49 14.80 -8.83 -6.20
C SER A 49 15.23 -8.34 -4.82
N ARG A 50 16.03 -7.26 -4.79
CA ARG A 50 16.46 -6.63 -3.54
C ARG A 50 15.30 -6.00 -2.79
N GLU A 51 14.33 -5.45 -3.51
CA GLU A 51 13.15 -4.82 -2.92
C GLU A 51 12.24 -5.87 -2.28
N ALA A 52 12.10 -7.04 -2.90
CA ALA A 52 11.32 -8.15 -2.35
C ALA A 52 11.90 -8.71 -1.03
N GLN A 53 13.15 -8.39 -0.67
CA GLN A 53 13.74 -8.77 0.62
C GLN A 53 12.98 -8.16 1.81
N VAL A 54 12.24 -7.06 1.59
CA VAL A 54 11.44 -6.44 2.64
C VAL A 54 10.39 -7.41 3.22
N PHE A 55 9.87 -8.34 2.41
CA PHE A 55 8.86 -9.30 2.85
C PHE A 55 9.34 -10.25 3.95
N HIS A 56 10.65 -10.52 4.04
CA HIS A 56 11.21 -11.32 5.14
C HIS A 56 11.19 -10.61 6.49
N ALA A 57 10.93 -9.31 6.50
CA ALA A 57 10.93 -8.50 7.70
C ALA A 57 9.55 -7.90 8.00
N MET A 58 8.48 -8.33 7.33
CA MET A 58 7.13 -7.78 7.49
C MET A 58 6.17 -8.79 8.08
N GLU A 59 5.40 -8.37 9.06
CA GLU A 59 4.24 -9.12 9.56
C GLU A 59 3.07 -8.17 9.82
N GLY A 60 1.88 -8.74 9.95
CA GLY A 60 0.71 -7.97 10.29
C GLY A 60 -0.59 -8.67 9.99
N GLU A 61 -1.58 -7.88 9.60
CA GLU A 61 -2.96 -8.29 9.42
C GLU A 61 -3.48 -7.81 8.07
N LEU A 62 -4.31 -8.64 7.45
CA LEU A 62 -5.02 -8.29 6.22
C LEU A 62 -6.49 -8.67 6.36
N VAL A 63 -7.35 -7.85 5.78
CA VAL A 63 -8.79 -8.05 5.75
C VAL A 63 -9.22 -8.19 4.29
N VAL A 64 -9.89 -9.30 3.98
CA VAL A 64 -10.45 -9.58 2.66
C VAL A 64 -11.96 -9.47 2.70
N ASP A 65 -12.55 -8.70 1.79
CA ASP A 65 -13.96 -8.81 1.46
C ASP A 65 -14.15 -10.05 0.58
N ASN A 66 -14.70 -11.11 1.18
CA ASN A 66 -14.87 -12.42 0.56
C ASN A 66 -15.96 -12.42 -0.52
N ARG A 67 -16.94 -11.52 -0.43
CA ARG A 67 -18.01 -11.36 -1.42
C ARG A 67 -17.46 -10.76 -2.71
N HIS A 68 -16.65 -9.72 -2.60
CA HIS A 68 -16.07 -9.02 -3.75
C HIS A 68 -14.68 -9.54 -4.16
N LYS A 69 -14.09 -10.45 -3.38
CA LYS A 69 -12.72 -10.97 -3.57
C LYS A 69 -11.69 -9.82 -3.64
N ARG A 70 -11.82 -8.86 -2.73
CA ARG A 70 -10.96 -7.67 -2.67
C ARG A 70 -10.24 -7.58 -1.32
N LEU A 71 -9.01 -7.08 -1.35
CA LEU A 71 -8.28 -6.68 -0.15
C LEU A 71 -8.89 -5.36 0.36
N ALA A 72 -9.53 -5.40 1.52
CA ALA A 72 -10.16 -4.23 2.15
C ALA A 72 -9.18 -3.46 3.02
N GLU A 73 -8.34 -4.16 3.79
CA GLU A 73 -7.32 -3.52 4.62
C GLU A 73 -6.06 -4.38 4.68
N LEU A 74 -4.90 -3.72 4.76
CA LEU A 74 -3.61 -4.34 4.97
C LEU A 74 -2.81 -3.44 5.91
N SER A 75 -2.41 -3.98 7.05
CA SER A 75 -1.62 -3.25 8.04
C SER A 75 -0.56 -4.14 8.64
N GLY A 76 0.51 -3.52 9.15
CA GLY A 76 1.61 -4.27 9.71
C GLY A 76 2.81 -3.42 10.06
N HIS A 77 3.90 -4.10 10.36
CA HIS A 77 5.14 -3.45 10.74
C HIS A 77 6.37 -4.27 10.36
N LEU A 78 7.53 -3.61 10.40
CA LEU A 78 8.84 -4.24 10.21
C LEU A 78 9.33 -4.89 11.51
N ILE A 79 9.46 -6.21 11.55
CA ILE A 79 9.95 -6.97 12.73
C ILE A 79 11.47 -6.86 12.92
N GLN A 80 12.18 -6.51 11.86
CA GLN A 80 13.63 -6.32 11.84
C GLN A 80 14.04 -5.28 10.79
N ALA A 81 15.27 -4.78 10.89
CA ALA A 81 15.80 -3.85 9.90
C ALA A 81 16.05 -4.56 8.57
N VAL A 82 15.75 -3.88 7.46
CA VAL A 82 15.98 -4.38 6.09
C VAL A 82 17.15 -3.63 5.49
N LYS A 83 18.19 -4.34 5.07
CA LYS A 83 19.38 -3.73 4.45
C LYS A 83 19.41 -4.02 2.96
N PHE A 84 19.39 -2.97 2.15
CA PHE A 84 19.53 -3.09 0.70
C PHE A 84 21.01 -3.04 0.30
N GLY A 85 21.46 -4.01 -0.49
CA GLY A 85 22.85 -4.09 -0.96
C GLY A 85 23.89 -4.14 0.17
N GLY A 86 23.62 -4.91 1.23
CA GLY A 86 24.50 -5.00 2.42
C GLY A 86 24.43 -3.79 3.36
N GLY A 87 23.52 -2.84 3.11
CA GLY A 87 23.36 -1.61 3.88
C GLY A 87 24.05 -0.39 3.25
N LEU A 88 24.86 -0.61 2.20
CA LEU A 88 25.52 0.47 1.47
C LEU A 88 24.54 1.26 0.59
N LEU A 89 23.55 0.58 0.01
CA LEU A 89 22.52 1.22 -0.83
C LEU A 89 21.34 1.72 -0.02
N GLY A 90 21.19 1.25 1.21
CA GLY A 90 20.23 1.78 2.15
C GLY A 90 19.68 0.77 3.15
N HIS A 91 18.82 1.26 4.03
CA HIS A 91 18.09 0.42 4.98
C HIS A 91 16.73 1.02 5.35
N LEU A 92 15.85 0.15 5.83
CA LEU A 92 14.66 0.49 6.61
C LEU A 92 14.87 0.02 8.05
N ASP A 93 14.47 0.86 8.99
CA ASP A 93 14.57 0.57 10.42
C ASP A 93 13.46 -0.39 10.87
N LYS A 94 13.78 -1.19 11.88
CA LYS A 94 12.79 -1.99 12.60
C LYS A 94 11.69 -1.09 13.17
N GLY A 95 10.45 -1.60 13.18
CA GLY A 95 9.29 -0.94 13.76
C GLY A 95 8.59 0.05 12.83
N GLY A 96 9.06 0.21 11.58
CA GLY A 96 8.32 0.96 10.57
C GLY A 96 6.94 0.35 10.33
N GLN A 97 5.89 1.18 10.27
CA GLN A 97 4.49 0.75 10.20
C GLN A 97 3.86 1.13 8.86
N PHE A 98 2.85 0.37 8.47
CA PHE A 98 2.00 0.70 7.32
C PHE A 98 0.54 0.33 7.60
N ASN A 99 -0.37 1.12 7.05
CA ASN A 99 -1.79 0.82 6.95
C ASN A 99 -2.31 1.30 5.59
N VAL A 100 -2.94 0.40 4.86
CA VAL A 100 -3.55 0.61 3.56
C VAL A 100 -5.01 0.16 3.65
N LYS A 101 -5.96 1.04 3.32
CA LYS A 101 -7.39 0.67 3.23
C LYS A 101 -7.95 0.95 1.85
N GLN A 102 -8.69 -0.02 1.33
CA GLN A 102 -9.51 0.13 0.13
C GLN A 102 -10.97 -0.04 0.50
N GLU A 103 -11.82 0.80 -0.07
CA GLU A 103 -13.26 0.77 0.18
C GLU A 103 -14.03 0.83 -1.13
N GLN A 104 -15.21 0.23 -1.13
CA GLN A 104 -16.16 0.37 -2.22
C GLN A 104 -16.83 1.74 -2.16
N VAL A 105 -16.34 2.69 -2.95
CA VAL A 105 -16.86 4.07 -2.97
C VAL A 105 -18.11 4.23 -3.84
N SER A 106 -18.37 3.27 -4.73
CA SER A 106 -19.64 3.11 -5.44
C SER A 106 -19.79 1.66 -5.97
N PRO A 107 -20.98 1.21 -6.39
CA PRO A 107 -21.19 -0.15 -6.87
C PRO A 107 -20.17 -0.56 -7.95
N GLY A 108 -19.38 -1.60 -7.69
CA GLY A 108 -18.28 -2.06 -8.54
C GLY A 108 -16.97 -1.27 -8.50
N PHE A 109 -16.89 -0.10 -7.86
CA PHE A 109 -15.68 0.73 -7.82
C PHE A 109 -15.05 0.75 -6.43
N TRP A 110 -13.80 0.27 -6.36
CA TRP A 110 -12.99 0.24 -5.16
C TRP A 110 -11.84 1.23 -5.28
N GLU A 111 -11.63 2.03 -4.24
CA GLU A 111 -10.60 3.07 -4.21
C GLU A 111 -9.75 2.97 -2.95
N LEU A 112 -8.48 3.37 -3.07
CA LEU A 112 -7.57 3.53 -1.94
C LEU A 112 -8.00 4.75 -1.11
N THR A 113 -8.61 4.52 0.05
CA THR A 113 -9.11 5.57 0.95
C THR A 113 -8.09 5.99 1.99
N VAL A 114 -7.25 5.05 2.46
CA VAL A 114 -6.21 5.33 3.45
C VAL A 114 -4.88 4.75 2.98
N LEU A 115 -3.83 5.58 3.05
CA LEU A 115 -2.44 5.15 2.98
C LEU A 115 -1.68 5.88 4.08
N ASN A 116 -1.28 5.15 5.11
CA ASN A 116 -0.47 5.67 6.21
C ASN A 116 0.78 4.81 6.31
N ILE A 117 1.92 5.35 5.88
CA ILE A 117 3.23 4.72 5.97
C ILE A 117 4.08 5.56 6.90
N GLN A 118 4.64 4.91 7.91
CA GLN A 118 5.56 5.50 8.86
C GLN A 118 6.80 4.63 8.92
N MET A 119 7.71 4.83 7.97
CA MET A 119 8.98 4.10 7.92
C MET A 119 10.15 5.07 8.03
N LYS A 120 11.13 4.68 8.83
CA LYS A 120 12.42 5.37 8.95
C LYS A 120 13.47 4.56 8.20
N GLY A 121 14.43 5.26 7.60
CA GLY A 121 15.47 4.62 6.82
C GLY A 121 16.32 5.63 6.06
N LYS A 122 17.30 5.11 5.34
CA LYS A 122 18.22 5.90 4.52
C LYS A 122 18.55 5.11 3.26
N ALA A 123 18.41 5.72 2.08
CA ALA A 123 18.84 5.13 0.82
C ALA A 123 19.95 5.98 0.19
N LEU A 124 20.92 5.34 -0.48
CA LEU A 124 22.00 6.00 -1.22
C LEU A 124 21.56 6.07 -2.70
N PHE A 125 21.63 7.27 -3.30
CA PHE A 125 21.32 7.60 -4.72
C PHE A 125 19.86 7.82 -5.14
N PHE A 126 18.87 7.63 -4.26
CA PHE A 126 17.51 8.14 -4.47
C PHE A 126 17.13 9.00 -3.27
N LYS A 127 16.53 10.18 -3.52
CA LYS A 127 16.05 11.15 -2.53
C LYS A 127 15.71 10.48 -1.21
N THR A 128 16.38 10.90 -0.12
CA THR A 128 16.12 10.46 1.26
C THR A 128 14.64 10.19 1.47
N ILE A 129 14.24 8.91 1.51
CA ILE A 129 12.85 8.58 1.82
C ILE A 129 12.76 8.48 3.33
N ALA A 130 12.56 9.62 4.00
CA ALA A 130 11.67 9.59 5.15
C ALA A 130 10.30 9.24 4.56
N VAL A 131 9.96 7.94 4.49
CA VAL A 131 8.66 7.49 3.96
C VAL A 131 7.64 7.76 5.07
N GLN A 132 7.31 9.03 5.26
CA GLN A 132 6.14 9.46 6.00
C GLN A 132 5.12 9.90 4.97
N GLN A 133 4.27 8.97 4.58
CA GLN A 133 3.19 9.23 3.66
C GLN A 133 1.89 9.03 4.39
N LYS A 134 1.16 10.11 4.59
CA LYS A 134 -0.22 10.07 5.07
C LYS A 134 -1.11 10.59 3.95
N MET A 135 -2.00 9.74 3.48
CA MET A 135 -3.02 10.08 2.52
C MET A 135 -4.36 9.58 3.05
N LEU A 136 -5.33 10.48 3.04
CA LEU A 136 -6.74 10.19 3.26
C LEU A 136 -7.50 10.71 2.04
N ARG A 137 -8.25 9.83 1.38
CA ARG A 137 -9.16 10.18 0.30
C ARG A 137 -10.58 9.92 0.74
N SER A 138 -11.43 10.91 0.56
CA SER A 138 -12.84 10.89 0.96
C SER A 138 -13.67 11.71 -0.03
N SER A 139 -14.99 11.74 0.17
CA SER A 139 -15.93 12.53 -0.62
C SER A 139 -15.92 12.18 -2.11
N PHE A 140 -15.82 10.88 -2.41
CA PHE A 140 -15.92 10.37 -3.76
C PHE A 140 -17.31 10.66 -4.34
N ARG A 141 -17.33 11.15 -5.58
CA ARG A 141 -18.55 11.48 -6.32
C ARG A 141 -18.43 10.94 -7.73
N ARG A 142 -19.46 10.23 -8.19
CA ARG A 142 -19.53 9.78 -9.57
C ARG A 142 -19.71 11.00 -10.46
N VAL A 143 -18.85 11.14 -11.46
CA VAL A 143 -19.01 12.13 -12.53
C VAL A 143 -19.70 11.48 -13.73
N SER A 144 -20.26 12.32 -14.60
CA SER A 144 -20.92 11.84 -15.80
C SER A 144 -19.94 11.11 -16.73
N ASN A 145 -20.42 10.07 -17.43
CA ASN A 145 -19.58 9.26 -18.32
C ASN A 145 -19.12 10.04 -19.57
N ASP A 146 -19.84 11.11 -19.93
CA ASP A 146 -19.55 12.02 -21.05
C ASP A 146 -18.76 13.27 -20.62
N LEU A 147 -18.23 13.29 -19.38
CA LEU A 147 -17.43 14.41 -18.89
C LEU A 147 -16.14 14.55 -19.69
N THR A 148 -16.03 15.63 -20.45
CA THR A 148 -14.79 15.99 -21.16
C THR A 148 -13.70 16.38 -20.18
N LEU A 149 -12.43 16.17 -20.54
CA LEU A 149 -11.29 16.59 -19.72
C LEU A 149 -11.29 18.07 -19.35
N ALA A 150 -11.71 18.96 -20.26
CA ALA A 150 -11.82 20.40 -20.00
C ALA A 150 -12.82 20.69 -18.85
N LYS A 151 -14.05 20.18 -18.97
CA LYS A 151 -15.06 20.26 -17.89
C LYS A 151 -14.58 19.60 -16.59
N ALA A 152 -13.78 18.53 -16.67
CA ALA A 152 -13.21 17.91 -15.48
C ALA A 152 -12.20 18.82 -14.77
N ALA A 153 -11.40 19.57 -15.52
CA ALA A 153 -10.50 20.58 -14.97
C ALA A 153 -11.30 21.71 -14.29
N ASP A 154 -12.36 22.21 -14.93
CA ASP A 154 -13.23 23.24 -14.35
C ASP A 154 -13.81 22.79 -13.00
N LEU A 155 -14.32 21.55 -12.91
CA LEU A 155 -14.84 20.98 -11.67
C LEU A 155 -13.79 20.87 -10.54
N LEU A 156 -12.50 20.74 -10.88
CA LEU A 156 -11.41 20.73 -9.89
C LEU A 156 -11.11 22.14 -9.38
N HIS A 157 -11.26 23.17 -10.21
CA HIS A 157 -11.08 24.56 -9.84
C HIS A 157 -12.22 25.09 -8.94
N GLU A 158 -13.44 24.60 -9.13
CA GLU A 158 -14.62 24.98 -8.33
C GLU A 158 -14.71 24.26 -6.97
N SER A 159 -13.93 23.18 -6.78
CA SER A 159 -13.93 22.44 -5.53
C SER A 159 -13.06 23.17 -4.48
N PRO A 160 -13.54 23.34 -3.22
CA PRO A 160 -12.75 24.03 -2.20
C PRO A 160 -11.40 23.33 -1.97
N PRO A 161 -10.32 24.09 -1.68
CA PRO A 161 -9.00 23.51 -1.48
C PRO A 161 -9.05 22.48 -0.36
N ARG A 162 -8.63 21.25 -0.68
CA ARG A 162 -8.56 20.15 0.27
C ARG A 162 -7.48 20.50 1.31
N PRO A 163 -7.74 20.44 2.62
CA PRO A 163 -6.69 20.61 3.60
C PRO A 163 -5.67 19.47 3.43
N MET A 164 -4.52 19.77 2.84
CA MET A 164 -3.36 18.89 2.91
C MET A 164 -2.83 18.98 4.34
N THR A 165 -3.28 18.09 5.22
CA THR A 165 -2.68 17.95 6.55
C THR A 165 -1.33 17.27 6.38
N LEU A 166 -0.31 18.07 6.03
CA LEU A 166 1.09 17.70 6.19
C LEU A 166 1.40 17.81 7.69
N GLN A 167 1.11 16.74 8.44
CA GLN A 167 1.61 16.67 9.83
C GLN A 167 3.11 16.42 9.75
N ARG A 168 3.87 17.41 10.25
CA ARG A 168 5.32 17.39 10.45
C ARG A 168 5.75 16.28 11.41
#